data_AF-W6LBI2-F1
#
_entry.id   AF-W6LBI2-F1
#
_cell.length_a   1.000
_cell.length_b   1.000
_cell.length_c   1.000
_cell.angle_alpha   90.00
_cell.angle_beta   90.00
_cell.angle_gamma   90.00
#
_symmetry.space_group_name_H-M   'P 1'
#
loop_
_entity.id
_entity.type
_entity.pdbx_description
1 polymer ?
#
loop_
_entity_poly.entity_id
_entity_poly.type
_entity_poly.pdbx_seq_one_letter_code
_entity_poly.pdbx_strand_id
1 'polypeptide(L)'
;MQFTRWWAGSKKNLRLRCAQCLALLPASHFPHRPGPHRTLTCLQCKRLCVMCGIRKTLDNFPNEHADDCHRCLAKQHLASTNVYFRYPILKYKACPFSVDEMRDGLRRDGDPREKR
;
A
#
# COMPACT_ATOMS: atom_id res chain seq x y z
N MET A 1 16.54 -42.78 19.91
CA MET A 1 15.75 -41.65 19.39
C MET A 1 16.47 -40.36 19.78
N GLN A 2 17.18 -39.74 18.83
CA GLN A 2 18.00 -38.54 19.10
C GLN A 2 17.14 -37.29 19.04
N PHE A 3 17.07 -36.60 20.18
CA PHE A 3 16.47 -35.27 20.29
C PHE A 3 17.32 -34.27 19.50
N THR A 4 16.80 -33.80 18.37
CA THR A 4 17.39 -32.68 17.65
C THR A 4 17.20 -31.42 18.48
N ARG A 5 18.30 -31.02 19.13
CA ARG A 5 18.48 -29.80 19.90
C ARG A 5 18.08 -28.61 19.02
N TRP A 6 16.96 -27.97 19.34
CA TRP A 6 16.55 -26.71 18.72
C TRP A 6 17.59 -25.66 19.08
N TRP A 7 18.46 -25.33 18.12
CA TRP A 7 19.27 -24.12 18.19
C TRP A 7 18.34 -22.93 18.03
N ALA A 8 17.78 -22.46 19.15
CA ALA A 8 17.20 -21.13 19.25
C ALA A 8 18.34 -20.12 19.17
N GLY A 9 18.89 -19.94 17.97
CA GLY A 9 19.92 -18.95 17.69
C GLY A 9 19.44 -17.58 18.14
N SER A 10 20.26 -16.90 18.94
CA SER A 10 19.96 -15.60 19.55
C SER A 10 19.65 -14.54 18.48
N LYS A 11 18.38 -14.44 18.09
CA LYS A 11 17.88 -13.43 17.13
C LYS A 11 18.08 -11.99 17.61
N LYS A 12 18.46 -11.80 18.88
CA LYS A 12 18.66 -10.49 19.53
C LYS A 12 19.74 -9.64 18.86
N ASN A 13 20.71 -10.27 18.19
CA ASN A 13 21.81 -9.57 17.50
C ASN A 13 21.79 -9.72 15.97
N LEU A 14 20.73 -10.29 15.39
CA LEU A 14 20.66 -10.46 13.94
C LEU A 14 20.48 -9.11 13.26
N ARG A 15 21.52 -8.66 12.55
CA ARG A 15 21.48 -7.49 11.68
C ARG A 15 21.18 -7.92 10.26
N LEU A 16 20.27 -7.19 9.61
CA LEU A 16 19.83 -7.42 8.24
C LEU A 16 20.15 -6.17 7.42
N ARG A 17 20.61 -6.37 6.19
CA ARG A 17 20.91 -5.27 5.26
C ARG A 17 19.63 -4.86 4.55
N CYS A 18 19.31 -3.57 4.57
CA CYS A 18 18.25 -3.00 3.73
C CYS A 18 18.72 -2.94 2.26
N ALA A 19 17.89 -3.39 1.32
CA ALA A 19 18.21 -3.31 -0.11
C ALA A 19 18.23 -1.86 -0.65
N GLN A 20 17.53 -0.93 0.01
CA GLN A 20 17.31 0.43 -0.49
C GLN A 20 18.32 1.42 0.10
N CYS A 21 18.44 1.50 1.43
CA CYS A 21 19.43 2.38 2.08
C CYS A 21 20.76 1.70 2.41
N LEU A 22 20.93 0.41 2.09
CA LEU A 22 22.13 -0.40 2.35
C LEU A 22 22.54 -0.54 3.82
N ALA A 23 21.81 0.08 4.76
CA ALA A 23 22.10 0.03 6.18
C ALA A 23 21.91 -1.37 6.78
N LEU A 24 22.82 -1.75 7.68
CA LEU A 24 22.73 -2.95 8.52
C LEU A 24 21.95 -2.61 9.80
N LEU A 25 20.70 -3.05 9.86
CA LEU A 25 19.77 -2.70 10.93
C LEU A 25 19.30 -3.95 11.71
N PRO A 26 18.92 -3.80 12.99
CA PRO A 26 18.33 -4.90 13.75
C PRO A 26 17.06 -5.45 13.08
N ALA A 27 16.79 -6.73 13.31
CA ALA A 27 15.61 -7.41 12.80
C ALA A 27 14.26 -6.70 13.08
N SER A 28 14.17 -5.89 14.14
CA SER A 28 12.98 -5.10 14.48
C SER A 28 12.60 -4.06 13.41
N HIS A 29 13.55 -3.62 12.60
CA HIS A 29 13.32 -2.65 11.52
C HIS A 29 12.68 -3.28 10.26
N PHE A 30 12.44 -4.60 10.26
CA PHE A 30 11.90 -5.35 9.12
C PHE A 30 10.62 -6.10 9.55
N PRO A 31 9.51 -5.39 9.83
CA PRO A 31 8.24 -6.00 10.21
C PRO A 31 7.63 -6.72 9.01
N HIS A 32 7.08 -7.90 9.28
CA HIS A 32 6.61 -8.88 8.30
C HIS A 32 7.73 -9.33 7.35
N ARG A 33 8.19 -10.57 7.52
CA ARG A 33 9.26 -11.18 6.72
C ARG A 33 8.77 -12.09 5.58
N PRO A 34 7.86 -11.70 4.66
CA PRO A 34 7.71 -12.46 3.44
C PRO A 34 8.77 -11.97 2.44
N GLY A 35 9.77 -12.81 2.16
CA GLY A 35 10.70 -12.58 1.05
C GLY A 35 12.15 -13.03 1.32
N PRO A 36 12.92 -13.29 0.25
CA PRO A 36 14.33 -13.64 0.37
C PRO A 36 15.14 -12.49 1.00
N HIS A 37 16.19 -12.82 1.75
CA HIS A 37 17.03 -11.84 2.47
C HIS A 37 17.58 -10.70 1.59
N ARG A 38 17.73 -10.93 0.28
CA ARG A 38 18.26 -9.96 -0.68
C ARG A 38 17.28 -8.84 -1.06
N THR A 39 15.99 -8.98 -0.74
CA THR A 39 14.94 -8.01 -1.11
C THR A 39 14.32 -7.34 0.11
N LEU A 40 14.98 -7.40 1.27
CA LEU A 40 14.45 -6.82 2.51
C LEU A 40 14.57 -5.30 2.50
N THR A 41 13.45 -4.62 2.70
CA THR A 41 13.40 -3.16 2.87
C THR A 41 13.01 -2.81 4.30
N CYS A 42 13.77 -1.93 4.95
CA CYS A 42 13.51 -1.49 6.31
C CYS A 42 12.28 -0.56 6.39
N LEU A 43 11.75 -0.39 7.60
CA LEU A 43 10.62 0.50 7.90
C LEU A 43 10.83 1.94 7.43
N GLN A 44 12.06 2.46 7.51
CA GLN A 44 12.39 3.84 7.13
C GLN A 44 12.35 4.05 5.62
N CYS A 45 12.65 3.00 4.85
CA CYS A 45 12.53 3.02 3.38
C CYS A 45 11.12 2.66 2.90
N LYS A 46 10.14 2.58 3.81
CA LYS A 46 8.73 2.35 3.49
C LYS A 46 7.87 3.50 4.00
N ARG A 47 6.96 3.97 3.16
CA ARG A 47 5.92 4.94 3.53
C ARG A 47 4.58 4.25 3.67
N LEU A 48 3.78 4.70 4.62
CA LEU A 48 2.40 4.25 4.81
C LEU A 48 1.52 4.99 3.79
N CYS A 49 0.83 4.27 2.91
CA CYS A 49 -0.18 4.88 2.07
C CYS A 49 -1.43 5.16 2.91
N VAL A 50 -1.87 6.42 2.97
CA VAL A 50 -3.03 6.83 3.78
C VAL A 50 -4.31 6.14 3.29
N MET A 51 -4.50 6.05 1.97
CA MET A 51 -5.71 5.45 1.39
C MET A 51 -5.88 3.94 1.61
N CYS A 52 -4.81 3.15 1.74
CA CYS A 52 -4.94 1.69 1.91
C CYS A 52 -4.35 1.14 3.21
N GLY A 53 -3.72 1.97 4.03
CA GLY A 53 -3.10 1.54 5.29
C GLY A 53 -1.91 0.59 5.13
N ILE A 54 -1.39 0.39 3.91
CA ILE A 54 -0.29 -0.54 3.63
C ILE A 54 1.01 0.24 3.49
N ARG A 55 2.06 -0.23 4.18
CA ARG A 55 3.43 0.26 3.99
C ARG A 55 4.03 -0.25 2.69
N LYS A 56 4.49 0.66 1.84
CA LYS A 56 5.09 0.37 0.53
C LYS A 56 6.44 1.08 0.40
N THR A 57 7.28 0.59 -0.49
CA THR A 57 8.56 1.22 -0.82
C THR A 57 8.32 2.54 -1.54
N LEU A 58 9.28 3.47 -1.49
CA LEU A 58 9.11 4.85 -1.98
C LEU A 58 8.83 4.93 -3.49
N ASP A 59 9.30 3.96 -4.28
CA ASP A 59 8.99 3.79 -5.71
C ASP A 59 7.51 3.53 -6.01
N ASN A 60 6.69 3.22 -4.99
CA ASN A 60 5.24 3.09 -5.15
C ASN A 60 4.51 4.43 -5.00
N PHE A 61 5.21 5.55 -4.82
CA PHE A 61 4.64 6.89 -4.63
C PHE A 61 5.10 7.82 -5.77
N PRO A 62 4.22 8.72 -6.25
CA PRO A 62 4.51 9.57 -7.41
C PRO A 62 5.60 10.62 -7.14
N ASN A 63 5.76 11.05 -5.89
CA ASN A 63 6.80 11.97 -5.47
C ASN A 63 7.09 11.81 -3.97
N GLU A 64 8.11 12.51 -3.49
CA GLU A 64 8.57 12.42 -2.10
C GLU A 64 7.60 13.02 -1.08
N HIS A 65 6.55 13.74 -1.50
CA HIS A 65 5.57 14.36 -0.61
C HIS A 65 4.18 13.71 -0.69
N ALA A 66 4.01 12.73 -1.58
CA ALA A 66 2.73 12.06 -1.73
C ALA A 66 2.50 11.07 -0.59
N ASP A 67 1.31 11.15 -0.02
CA ASP A 67 0.79 10.23 0.98
C ASP A 67 0.03 9.04 0.37
N ASP A 68 -0.26 9.12 -0.93
CA ASP A 68 -1.00 8.12 -1.69
C ASP A 68 -0.12 7.37 -2.67
N CYS A 69 -0.21 6.04 -2.65
CA CYS A 69 0.52 5.20 -3.59
C CYS A 69 -0.12 5.20 -4.99
N HIS A 70 0.69 4.97 -6.02
CA HIS A 70 0.26 4.86 -7.42
C HIS A 70 -0.95 3.96 -7.63
N ARG A 71 -1.01 2.83 -6.90
CA ARG A 71 -2.15 1.91 -7.01
C ARG A 71 -3.46 2.53 -6.52
N CYS A 72 -3.42 3.34 -5.47
CA CYS A 72 -4.62 4.03 -4.96
C CYS A 72 -5.02 5.19 -5.87
N LEU A 73 -4.04 5.96 -6.36
CA LEU A 73 -4.27 7.01 -7.35
C LEU A 73 -4.87 6.45 -8.65
N ALA A 74 -4.38 5.32 -9.14
CA ALA A 74 -4.94 4.65 -10.32
C ALA A 74 -6.39 4.21 -10.09
N LYS A 75 -6.71 3.68 -8.89
CA LYS A 75 -8.09 3.35 -8.51
C LYS A 75 -8.98 4.59 -8.46
N GLN A 76 -8.48 5.70 -7.93
CA GLN A 76 -9.19 6.97 -7.89
C GLN A 76 -9.50 7.49 -9.29
N HIS A 77 -8.50 7.49 -10.17
CA HIS A 77 -8.65 7.89 -11.56
C HIS A 77 -9.69 7.02 -12.27
N LEU A 78 -9.60 5.69 -12.14
CA LEU A 78 -10.59 4.78 -12.70
C LEU A 78 -11.99 5.01 -12.13
N ALA A 79 -12.11 5.25 -10.83
CA ALA A 79 -13.40 5.56 -10.20
C ALA A 79 -14.01 6.87 -10.72
N SER A 80 -13.18 7.89 -10.97
CA SER A 80 -13.64 9.19 -11.50
C SER A 80 -14.03 9.15 -12.98
N THR A 81 -13.40 8.27 -13.77
CA THR A 81 -13.55 8.25 -15.24
C THR A 81 -14.51 7.17 -15.72
N ASN A 82 -14.73 6.11 -14.94
CA ASN A 82 -15.42 4.93 -15.43
C ASN A 82 -16.90 4.91 -15.00
N VAL A 83 -17.79 4.76 -16.00
CA VAL A 83 -19.25 4.75 -15.83
C VAL A 83 -19.73 3.61 -14.92
N TYR A 84 -18.97 2.52 -14.81
CA TYR A 84 -19.27 1.41 -13.91
C TYR A 84 -19.15 1.75 -12.41
N PHE A 85 -18.49 2.86 -12.03
CA PHE A 85 -18.55 3.39 -10.66
C PHE A 85 -19.72 4.38 -10.47
N ARG A 86 -20.32 4.89 -11.56
CA ARG A 86 -21.56 5.69 -11.53
C ARG A 86 -22.82 4.83 -11.32
N TYR A 87 -22.82 3.59 -11.80
CA TYR A 87 -23.95 2.66 -11.70
C TYR A 87 -23.69 1.47 -10.76
N PRO A 88 -24.71 0.97 -10.03
CA PRO A 88 -24.55 0.13 -8.83
C PRO A 88 -24.28 -1.35 -9.12
N ILE A 89 -23.33 -1.68 -10.00
CA ILE A 89 -23.17 -3.08 -10.45
C ILE A 89 -21.87 -3.74 -9.94
N LEU A 90 -20.85 -2.99 -9.55
CA LEU A 90 -19.57 -3.59 -9.11
C LEU A 90 -19.15 -3.12 -7.71
N LYS A 91 -19.53 -3.90 -6.68
CA LYS A 91 -18.91 -3.83 -5.35
C LYS A 91 -17.49 -4.40 -5.42
N TYR A 92 -16.51 -3.58 -5.78
CA TYR A 92 -15.11 -3.97 -5.65
C TYR A 92 -14.75 -4.06 -4.16
N LYS A 93 -14.64 -5.28 -3.61
CA LYS A 93 -14.18 -5.57 -2.24
C LYS A 93 -12.84 -4.88 -1.85
N ALA A 94 -12.11 -4.32 -2.81
CA ALA A 94 -10.79 -3.70 -2.63
C ALA A 94 -10.72 -2.21 -3.04
N CYS A 95 -11.84 -1.54 -3.32
CA CYS A 95 -11.84 -0.09 -3.57
C CYS A 95 -11.88 0.66 -2.23
N PRO A 96 -10.92 1.55 -1.92
CA PRO A 96 -10.93 2.32 -0.67
C PRO A 96 -11.89 3.52 -0.71
N PHE A 97 -12.52 3.78 -1.85
CA PHE A 97 -13.48 4.88 -2.02
C PHE A 97 -14.88 4.41 -1.68
N SER A 98 -15.58 5.17 -0.84
CA SER A 98 -17.02 4.99 -0.63
C SER A 98 -17.75 5.31 -1.93
N VAL A 99 -18.42 4.29 -2.46
CA VAL A 99 -19.24 4.43 -3.66
C VAL A 99 -20.34 5.47 -3.45
N ASP A 100 -20.85 5.59 -2.22
CA ASP A 100 -21.94 6.50 -1.91
C ASP A 100 -21.48 7.96 -1.80
N GLU A 101 -20.29 8.22 -1.22
CA GLU A 101 -19.71 9.58 -1.19
C GLU A 101 -19.40 10.11 -2.59
N MET A 102 -18.87 9.26 -3.47
CA MET A 102 -18.61 9.65 -4.87
C MET A 102 -19.89 9.96 -5.65
N ARG A 103 -20.99 9.26 -5.35
CA ARG A 103 -22.30 9.55 -5.96
C ARG A 103 -22.86 10.88 -5.49
N ASP A 104 -22.68 11.21 -4.22
CA ASP A 104 -23.15 12.49 -3.68
C ASP A 104 -22.36 13.66 -4.26
N GLY A 105 -21.07 13.49 -4.56
CA GLY A 105 -20.30 14.46 -5.35
C GLY A 105 -20.87 14.67 -6.76
N LEU A 106 -21.09 13.57 -7.49
CA LEU A 106 -21.65 13.64 -8.86
C LEU A 106 -23.07 14.24 -8.92
N ARG A 107 -23.90 14.04 -7.90
CA ARG A 107 -25.22 14.69 -7.79
C ARG A 107 -25.10 16.19 -7.59
N ARG A 108 -24.09 16.66 -6.86
CA ARG A 108 -23.85 18.10 -6.63
C ARG A 108 -23.27 18.79 -7.86
N ASP A 109 -22.42 18.10 -8.61
CA ASP A 109 -21.78 18.67 -9.79
C ASP A 109 -22.74 18.84 -10.98
N GLY A 110 -23.90 18.16 -10.97
CA GLY A 110 -24.90 18.18 -12.04
C GLY A 110 -24.37 17.56 -13.34
N ASP A 111 -25.25 17.00 -14.17
CA ASP A 111 -24.82 16.50 -15.48
C ASP A 111 -24.45 17.70 -16.38
N PRO A 112 -23.21 17.83 -16.88
CA PRO A 112 -22.86 18.89 -17.82
C PRO A 112 -23.69 18.85 -19.12
N ARG A 113 -24.40 17.75 -19.38
CA ARG A 113 -25.27 17.57 -20.56
C ARG A 113 -26.68 18.11 -20.38
N GLU A 114 -27.08 18.52 -19.18
CA GLU A 114 -28.43 19.03 -18.91
C GLU A 114 -28.57 20.55 -19.21
N LYS A 115 -27.47 21.20 -19.63
CA LYS A 115 -27.43 22.62 -20.03
C LYS A 115 -27.32 22.82 -21.55
N ARG A 116 -27.81 21.90 -22.38
CA ARG A 116 -27.80 22.06 -23.84
C ARG A 116 -29.18 21.82 -24.46
#